data_AF-A0AA91DC32-F1
#
_entry.id   AF-A0AA91DC32-F1
#
_cell.length_a   1.000
_cell.length_b   1.000
_cell.length_c   1.000
_cell.angle_alpha   90.00
_cell.angle_beta   90.00
_cell.angle_gamma   90.00
#
_symmetry.space_group_name_H-M   'P 1'
#
loop_
_entity.id
_entity.type
_entity.pdbx_description
1 polymer ?
#
loop_
_entity_poly.entity_id
_entity_poly.type
_entity_poly.pdbx_seq_one_letter_code
_entity_poly.pdbx_strand_id
1 'polypeptide(L)' 'MTKHNKDQPLKRITVNLDQADYLQMEQIAKNGRVSTAWLIRKAINEFLERQQDSKNIHITIKSVD' A
#
# COMPACT_ATOMS: atom_id res chain seq x y z
N MET A 1 2.72 3.88 16.19
CA MET A 1 3.83 2.97 15.83
C MET A 1 3.29 1.56 15.74
N THR A 2 2.99 1.08 14.53
CA THR A 2 2.53 -0.30 14.36
C THR A 2 3.71 -1.24 14.57
N LYS A 3 3.76 -1.94 15.71
CA LYS A 3 4.78 -2.96 15.96
C LYS A 3 4.59 -4.08 14.94
N HIS A 4 5.42 -4.11 13.90
CA HIS A 4 5.54 -5.30 13.06
C HIS A 4 6.08 -6.43 13.95
N ASN A 5 5.20 -7.33 14.35
CA ASN A 5 5.60 -8.56 15.03
C ASN A 5 6.46 -9.34 14.04
N LYS A 6 7.74 -9.54 14.37
CA LYS A 6 8.73 -10.20 13.49
C LYS A 6 8.34 -11.62 13.07
N ASP A 7 7.30 -12.18 13.71
CA ASP A 7 6.83 -13.55 13.53
C ASP A 7 5.57 -13.69 12.65
N GLN A 8 5.02 -12.61 12.09
CA GLN A 8 3.88 -12.76 11.17
C GLN A 8 4.33 -13.14 9.75
N PRO A 9 3.77 -14.21 9.17
CA PRO A 9 4.15 -14.67 7.83
C PRO A 9 3.75 -13.64 6.77
N LEU A 10 4.63 -13.43 5.79
CA LEU A 10 4.32 -12.60 4.62
C LEU A 10 3.18 -13.24 3.82
N LYS A 11 2.13 -12.46 3.55
CA LYS A 11 1.04 -12.86 2.65
C LYS A 11 1.27 -12.24 1.26
N ARG A 12 1.24 -13.07 0.22
CA ARG A 12 1.27 -12.59 -1.17
C ARG A 12 -0.14 -12.15 -1.57
N ILE A 13 -0.25 -10.94 -2.11
CA ILE A 13 -1.49 -10.40 -2.67
C ILE A 13 -1.27 -10.08 -4.16
N THR A 14 -2.33 -10.23 -4.95
CA THR A 14 -2.39 -9.78 -6.34
C THR A 14 -3.51 -8.75 -6.43
N VAL A 15 -3.24 -7.62 -7.06
CA VAL A 15 -4.23 -6.54 -7.28
C VAL A 15 -4.20 -6.13 -8.74
N ASN A 16 -5.37 -5.82 -9.30
CA ASN A 16 -5.47 -5.17 -10.59
C ASN A 16 -5.46 -3.66 -10.37
N LEU A 17 -4.68 -2.95 -11.17
CA LEU A 17 -4.57 -1.50 -11.15
C LEU A 17 -4.64 -0.98 -12.57
N ASP A 18 -5.07 0.26 -12.73
CA ASP A 18 -4.96 0.93 -14.01
C ASP A 18 -3.50 1.05 -14.43
N GLN A 19 -3.23 0.84 -15.72
CA GLN A 19 -1.87 0.86 -16.26
C GLN A 19 -1.15 2.19 -15.95
N ALA A 20 -1.88 3.31 -16.00
CA ALA A 20 -1.34 4.63 -15.72
C ALA A 20 -0.86 4.75 -14.26
N ASP A 21 -1.61 4.20 -13.30
CA ASP A 21 -1.25 4.23 -11.88
C ASP A 21 -0.03 3.35 -11.60
N TYR A 22 0.01 2.16 -12.21
CA TYR A 22 1.18 1.29 -12.11
C TYR A 22 2.45 1.98 -12.63
N LEU A 23 2.39 2.62 -13.80
CA LEU A 23 3.53 3.32 -14.38
C LEU A 23 3.98 4.50 -13.50
N GLN A 24 3.05 5.26 -12.92
CA GLN A 24 3.39 6.33 -11.97
C GLN A 24 4.14 5.78 -10.75
N MET A 25 3.67 4.69 -10.16
CA MET A 25 4.37 4.05 -9.03
C MET A 25 5.77 3.55 -9.41
N GLU A 26 5.92 2.99 -10.61
CA GLU A 26 7.22 2.53 -11.11
C GLU A 26 8.22 3.69 -11.26
N GLN A 27 7.79 4.84 -11.78
CA GLN A 27 8.64 6.02 -11.88
C GLN A 27 9.05 6.56 -10.51
N ILE A 28 8.13 6.61 -9.54
CA ILE A 28 8.43 7.03 -8.17
C ILE A 28 9.47 6.09 -7.55
N ALA A 29 9.28 4.77 -7.69
CA ALA A 29 10.19 3.77 -7.16
C ALA A 29 11.59 3.89 -7.79
N LYS A 30 11.66 4.07 -9.11
CA LYS A 30 12.91 4.26 -9.85
C LYS A 30 13.67 5.51 -9.37
N ASN A 31 12.98 6.64 -9.22
CA ASN A 31 13.56 7.88 -8.72
C ASN A 31 14.07 7.74 -7.28
N GLY A 32 13.36 6.97 -6.45
CA GLY A 32 13.75 6.64 -5.08
C GLY A 32 14.79 5.52 -4.96
N ARG A 33 15.22 4.88 -6.06
CA ARG A 33 16.11 3.71 -6.08
C ARG A 33 15.63 2.55 -5.19
N VAL A 34 14.32 2.34 -5.14
CA VAL A 34 13.65 1.25 -4.41
C VAL A 34 12.83 0.40 -5.36
N SER A 35 12.46 -0.81 -4.96
CA SER A 35 11.53 -1.62 -5.75
C SER A 35 10.09 -1.11 -5.61
N THR A 36 9.28 -1.26 -6.66
CA THR A 36 7.85 -0.94 -6.64
C THR A 36 7.14 -1.68 -5.50
N ALA A 37 7.51 -2.95 -5.25
CA ALA A 37 6.96 -3.73 -4.14
C ALA A 37 7.34 -3.18 -2.74
N TRP A 38 8.50 -2.54 -2.60
CA TRP A 38 8.86 -1.85 -1.36
C TRP A 38 8.03 -0.57 -1.20
N LEU A 39 7.90 0.23 -2.26
CA LEU A 39 7.10 1.45 -2.28
C LEU A 39 5.65 1.18 -1.89
N ILE A 40 5.02 0.16 -2.50
CA ILE A 40 3.64 -0.24 -2.21
C ILE A 40 3.49 -0.63 -0.73
N ARG A 41 4.41 -1.45 -0.19
CA ARG A 41 4.38 -1.81 1.24
C ARG A 41 4.50 -0.60 2.15
N LYS A 42 5.38 0.35 1.82
CA LYS A 42 5.56 1.57 2.59
C LYS A 42 4.30 2.45 2.54
N ALA A 43 3.71 2.62 1.36
CA ALA A 43 2.47 3.38 1.18
C ALA A 43 1.29 2.77 1.96
N ILE A 44 1.15 1.44 1.93
CA ILE A 44 0.13 0.72 2.72
C ILE A 44 0.34 0.97 4.21
N ASN A 45 1.58 0.81 4.71
CA ASN A 45 1.87 1.03 6.13
C ASN A 45 1.54 2.46 6.56
N GLU A 46 1.97 3.46 5.80
CA GLU A 46 1.70 4.86 6.13
C GLU A 46 0.22 5.21 6.04
N PHE A 47 -0.51 4.62 5.09
CA PHE A 47 -1.96 4.76 5.03
C PHE A 47 -2.60 4.19 6.29
N LEU A 48 -2.26 2.96 6.67
CA LEU A 48 -2.80 2.30 7.86
C LEU A 48 -2.45 3.07 9.15
N GLU A 49 -1.24 3.60 9.27
CA GLU A 49 -0.83 4.42 10.41
C GLU A 49 -1.67 5.69 10.50
N ARG A 50 -1.85 6.43 9.39
CA ARG A 50 -2.73 7.62 9.36
C ARG A 50 -4.19 7.30 9.73
N GLN A 51 -4.67 6.12 9.34
CA GLN A 51 -6.03 5.69 9.67
C GLN A 51 -6.17 5.16 11.10
N GLN A 52 -5.13 4.63 11.74
CA GLN A 52 -5.21 4.27 13.17
C GLN A 52 -5.41 5.50 14.05
N ASP A 53 -4.78 6.62 13.68
CA ASP A 53 -4.96 7.90 14.39
C ASP A 53 -6.32 8.54 14.07
N SER A 54 -6.87 8.25 12.89
CA SER A 54 -8.16 8.73 12.41
C SER A 54 -9.24 7.65 12.64
N LYS A 55 -9.85 7.60 13.83
CA LYS A 55 -10.78 6.54 14.32
C LYS A 55 -11.96 6.09 13.40
N ASN A 56 -12.12 6.57 12.18
CA ASN A 56 -13.14 6.11 11.22
C ASN A 56 -12.57 6.04 9.79
N ILE A 57 -12.56 4.84 9.22
CA ILE A 57 -12.26 4.63 7.81
C ILE A 57 -13.58 4.69 7.03
N HIS A 58 -13.86 5.80 6.33
CA HIS A 58 -14.87 5.83 5.27
C HIS A 58 -14.20 5.57 3.91
N ILE A 59 -13.88 4.31 3.60
CA ILE A 59 -13.57 3.91 2.24
C ILE A 59 -14.89 3.51 1.59
N THR A 60 -15.37 4.33 0.65
CA THR A 60 -16.47 3.91 -0.23
C THR A 60 -15.91 2.87 -1.20
N ILE A 61 -15.98 1.60 -0.80
CA ILE A 61 -15.78 0.49 -1.73
C ILE A 61 -16.99 0.51 -2.66
N LYS A 62 -16.82 1.06 -3.86
CA LYS A 62 -17.78 0.78 -4.93
C LYS A 62 -17.60 -0.69 -5.27
N SER A 63 -18.60 -1.50 -4.92
CA SER A 63 -18.73 -2.87 -5.44
C SER A 63 -18.51 -2.83 -6.94
N VAL A 64 -17.56 -3.62 -7.43
CA VAL A 64 -17.45 -3.90 -8.85
C VAL A 64 -18.34 -5.12 -9.06
N ASP A 65 -19.52 -4.88 -9.65
CA ASP A 65 -20.45 -5.94 -10.08
C ASP A 65 -19.84 -6.78 -11.21
#